data_AF-A0A2Z6LUJ4-F1
#
_entry.id   AF-A0A2Z6LUJ4-F1
#
_cell.length_a   1.000
_cell.length_b   1.000
_cell.length_c   1.000
_cell.angle_alpha   90.00
_cell.angle_beta   90.00
_cell.angle_gamma   90.00
#
_symmetry.space_group_name_H-M   'P 1'
#
loop_
_entity.id
_entity.type
_entity.pdbx_description
1 polymer ?
#
loop_
_entity_poly.entity_id
_entity_poly.type
_entity_poly.pdbx_seq_one_letter_code
_entity_poly.pdbx_strand_id
1 'polypeptide(L)'
;MAIETLVLGAGQEVGKSCVIVNINGKRIMFDCGMHMGYTDHRRFPDFSLISPSANFNDALSCIIITHFHLDHVGALVYFTEVCGYRGPVYMTVGDSCFCLLPV
;
A
#
# COMPACT_ATOMS: atom_id res chain seq x y z
N MET A 1 -15.18 -20.80 0.33
CA MET A 1 -13.96 -20.02 0.04
C MET A 1 -13.90 -18.91 1.06
N ALA A 2 -12.84 -18.86 1.89
CA ALA A 2 -12.68 -17.79 2.87
C ALA A 2 -12.05 -16.56 2.20
N ILE A 3 -12.49 -15.38 2.60
CA ILE A 3 -11.84 -14.10 2.27
C ILE A 3 -11.23 -13.61 3.58
N GLU A 4 -9.93 -13.33 3.57
CA GLU A 4 -9.22 -12.85 4.75
C GLU A 4 -8.72 -11.43 4.50
N THR A 5 -8.77 -10.61 5.55
CA THR A 5 -8.34 -9.22 5.49
C THR A 5 -7.29 -8.94 6.55
N LEU A 6 -6.16 -8.36 6.16
CA LEU A 6 -5.11 -7.89 7.04
C LEU A 6 -5.02 -6.37 6.92
N VAL A 7 -5.28 -5.66 8.01
CA VAL A 7 -5.23 -4.19 8.05
C VAL A 7 -3.84 -3.76 8.53
N LEU A 8 -3.13 -2.98 7.71
CA LEU A 8 -1.78 -2.49 8.00
C LEU A 8 -1.76 -1.01 8.40
N GLY A 9 -2.85 -0.30 8.12
CA GLY A 9 -3.09 1.09 8.49
C GLY A 9 -4.53 1.50 8.21
N ALA A 10 -4.95 2.67 8.71
CA ALA A 10 -6.35 3.11 8.78
C ALA A 10 -7.29 2.20 9.59
N GLY A 11 -6.73 1.28 10.38
CA GLY A 11 -7.47 0.45 11.32
C GLY A 11 -7.72 1.21 12.62
N GLN A 12 -8.93 1.74 12.81
CA GLN A 12 -9.27 2.62 13.95
C GLN A 12 -8.45 3.92 14.00
N GLU A 13 -7.93 4.38 12.87
CA GLU A 13 -7.20 5.64 12.71
C GLU A 13 -7.48 6.25 11.33
N VAL A 14 -7.15 7.53 11.16
CA VAL A 14 -7.21 8.22 9.85
C VAL A 14 -5.78 8.43 9.37
N GLY A 15 -5.47 7.99 8.15
CA GLY A 15 -4.12 8.05 7.60
C GLY A 15 -3.53 6.67 7.32
N LYS A 16 -2.50 6.65 6.47
CA LYS A 16 -1.74 5.44 6.06
C LYS A 16 -2.61 4.24 5.66
N SER A 17 -3.70 4.49 4.95
CA SER A 17 -4.61 3.46 4.45
C SER A 17 -3.84 2.38 3.70
N CYS A 18 -3.95 1.15 4.19
CA CYS A 18 -3.34 -0.01 3.57
C CYS A 18 -4.00 -1.28 4.10
N VAL A 19 -4.68 -2.01 3.21
CA VAL A 19 -5.41 -3.23 3.54
C VAL A 19 -5.04 -4.32 2.55
N ILE A 20 -4.70 -5.49 3.06
CA ILE A 20 -4.44 -6.67 2.26
C ILE A 20 -5.66 -7.58 2.29
N VAL A 21 -6.13 -7.99 1.11
CA VAL A 21 -7.21 -8.97 0.96
C VAL A 21 -6.64 -10.22 0.32
N ASN A 22 -6.86 -11.36 0.97
CA ASN A 22 -6.56 -12.68 0.43
C ASN A 22 -7.85 -13.31 -0.09
N ILE A 23 -7.91 -13.55 -1.40
CA ILE A 23 -9.05 -14.18 -2.07
C ILE A 23 -8.55 -15.13 -3.15
N ASN A 24 -9.02 -16.38 -3.13
CA ASN A 24 -8.67 -17.40 -4.12
C ASN A 24 -7.13 -17.56 -4.34
N GLY A 25 -6.35 -17.49 -3.25
CA GLY A 25 -4.89 -17.58 -3.30
C GLY A 25 -4.18 -16.35 -3.90
N LYS A 26 -4.91 -15.28 -4.18
CA LYS A 26 -4.37 -13.98 -4.59
C LYS A 26 -4.41 -13.03 -3.42
N ARG A 27 -3.28 -12.36 -3.19
CA ARG A 27 -3.13 -11.37 -2.13
C ARG A 27 -3.03 -9.99 -2.77
N ILE A 28 -4.05 -9.18 -2.59
CA ILE A 28 -4.19 -7.86 -3.21
C ILE A 28 -4.03 -6.80 -2.13
N MET A 29 -3.18 -5.82 -2.35
CA MET A 29 -3.04 -4.66 -1.48
C MET A 29 -3.92 -3.52 -2.01
N PHE A 30 -4.80 -3.00 -1.16
CA PHE A 30 -5.58 -1.80 -1.40
C PHE A 30 -4.92 -0.64 -0.67
N ASP A 31 -4.54 0.38 -1.44
CA ASP A 31 -3.84 1.57 -1.01
C ASP A 31 -2.46 1.33 -0.37
N CYS A 32 -1.63 2.36 -0.46
CA CYS A 32 -0.30 2.43 0.14
C CYS A 32 -0.09 3.86 0.64
N GLY A 33 -0.84 4.22 1.67
CA GLY A 33 -0.90 5.58 2.19
C GLY A 33 0.17 5.95 3.20
N MET A 34 0.26 7.26 3.50
CA MET A 34 1.12 7.81 4.55
C MET A 34 0.29 8.58 5.59
N HIS A 35 0.64 8.49 6.87
CA HIS A 35 -0.01 9.23 7.94
C HIS A 35 0.66 10.59 8.13
N MET A 36 -0.04 11.67 7.78
CA MET A 36 0.50 13.02 7.74
C MET A 36 0.86 13.61 9.11
N GLY A 37 0.29 13.07 10.19
CA GLY A 37 0.60 13.49 11.56
C GLY A 37 1.93 12.96 12.13
N TYR A 38 2.62 12.05 11.43
CA TYR A 38 3.89 11.47 11.89
C TYR A 38 5.05 11.87 11.00
N THR A 39 6.19 12.17 11.62
CA THR A 39 7.44 12.49 10.93
C THR A 39 8.50 11.38 11.05
N ASP A 40 8.19 10.27 11.71
CA ASP A 40 9.07 9.10 11.81
C ASP A 40 8.48 7.93 11.00
N HIS A 41 9.01 6.72 11.19
CA HIS A 41 8.57 5.52 10.48
C HIS A 41 7.11 5.13 10.75
N ARG A 42 6.47 5.63 11.82
CA ARG A 42 5.03 5.37 12.10
C ARG A 42 4.12 5.98 11.05
N ARG A 43 4.66 6.85 10.19
CA ARG A 43 3.93 7.40 9.04
C ARG A 43 3.58 6.34 8.00
N PHE A 44 4.29 5.22 7.96
CA PHE A 44 4.09 4.17 6.97
C PHE A 44 3.22 3.04 7.53
N PRO A 45 2.51 2.29 6.66
CA PRO A 45 1.91 1.01 7.02
C PRO A 45 2.96 0.03 7.53
N ASP A 46 2.56 -0.93 8.36
CA ASP A 46 3.47 -1.96 8.85
C ASP A 46 3.72 -3.04 7.78
N PHE A 47 4.65 -2.77 6.87
CA PHE A 47 4.99 -3.70 5.80
C PHE A 47 5.63 -5.01 6.28
N SER A 48 6.11 -5.08 7.52
CA SER A 48 6.71 -6.30 8.07
C SER A 48 5.71 -7.45 8.19
N LEU A 49 4.42 -7.14 8.33
CA LEU A 49 3.33 -8.09 8.43
C LEU A 49 2.96 -8.74 7.08
N ILE A 50 3.46 -8.19 5.96
CA ILE A 50 3.19 -8.72 4.62
C ILE A 50 4.00 -9.98 4.37
N SER A 51 5.30 -9.90 4.64
CA SER A 51 6.27 -10.94 4.34
C SER A 51 7.46 -10.85 5.29
N PRO A 52 7.80 -11.92 6.03
CA PRO A 52 8.93 -11.91 6.96
C PRO A 52 10.29 -11.86 6.25
N SER A 53 10.36 -12.20 4.96
CA SER A 53 11.58 -12.16 4.15
C SER A 53 11.79 -10.84 3.40
N ALA A 54 10.88 -9.87 3.55
CA ALA A 54 10.83 -8.64 2.76
C ALA A 54 10.77 -8.84 1.23
N ASN A 55 10.51 -10.07 0.75
CA ASN A 55 10.21 -10.31 -0.65
C ASN A 55 8.72 -10.04 -0.90
N PHE A 56 8.41 -8.79 -1.28
CA PHE A 56 7.04 -8.34 -1.53
C PHE A 56 6.50 -8.76 -2.90
N ASN A 57 7.39 -9.07 -3.85
CA ASN A 57 7.03 -9.42 -5.22
C ASN A 57 6.30 -10.77 -5.29
N ASP A 58 6.74 -11.73 -4.48
CA ASP A 58 6.07 -13.03 -4.37
C ASP A 58 4.89 -13.00 -3.40
N ALA A 59 4.90 -12.07 -2.44
CA ALA A 59 3.86 -11.96 -1.42
C ALA A 59 2.58 -11.27 -1.93
N LEU A 60 2.67 -10.38 -2.92
CA LEU A 60 1.55 -9.58 -3.42
C LEU A 60 1.34 -9.82 -4.91
N SER A 61 0.08 -10.02 -5.29
CA SER A 61 -0.31 -10.14 -6.71
C SER A 61 -0.37 -8.78 -7.40
N CYS A 62 -0.88 -7.76 -6.72
CA CYS A 62 -0.92 -6.38 -7.20
C CYS A 62 -1.23 -5.41 -6.06
N ILE A 63 -1.03 -4.12 -6.35
CA ILE A 63 -1.52 -3.00 -5.57
C ILE A 63 -2.61 -2.29 -6.37
N ILE A 64 -3.71 -1.90 -5.72
CA ILE A 64 -4.76 -1.07 -6.28
C ILE A 64 -4.84 0.21 -5.44
N ILE A 65 -4.63 1.35 -6.08
CA ILE A 65 -4.81 2.67 -5.44
C ILE A 65 -6.20 3.18 -5.75
N THR A 66 -6.92 3.59 -4.70
CA THR A 66 -8.30 4.05 -4.80
C THR A 66 -8.41 5.49 -5.30
N HIS A 67 -7.55 6.38 -4.79
CA HIS A 67 -7.48 7.78 -5.19
C HIS A 67 -6.16 8.43 -4.74
N PHE A 68 -5.91 9.65 -5.21
CA PHE A 68 -4.62 10.34 -5.11
C PHE A 68 -4.27 10.99 -3.76
N HIS A 69 -5.13 10.96 -2.74
CA HIS A 69 -4.78 11.59 -1.46
C HIS A 69 -3.59 10.88 -0.78
N LEU A 70 -2.77 11.66 -0.06
CA LEU A 70 -1.51 11.17 0.51
C LEU A 70 -1.71 10.05 1.54
N ASP A 71 -2.85 10.02 2.22
CA ASP A 71 -3.23 8.94 3.11
C ASP A 71 -3.63 7.65 2.40
N HIS A 72 -3.66 7.63 1.06
CA HIS A 72 -3.91 6.45 0.22
C HIS A 72 -2.74 6.11 -0.72
N VAL A 73 -1.91 7.08 -1.11
CA VAL A 73 -0.78 6.84 -2.04
C VAL A 73 0.58 7.31 -1.54
N GLY A 74 0.63 8.06 -0.44
CA GLY A 74 1.85 8.75 0.01
C GLY A 74 3.00 7.83 0.43
N ALA A 75 2.76 6.55 0.70
CA ALA A 75 3.80 5.57 0.99
C ALA A 75 4.19 4.71 -0.22
N LEU A 76 3.50 4.85 -1.36
CA LEU A 76 3.71 4.02 -2.55
C LEU A 76 5.15 4.09 -3.07
N VAL A 77 5.70 5.31 -3.20
CA VAL A 77 7.08 5.52 -3.66
C VAL A 77 8.09 4.90 -2.70
N TYR A 78 7.85 5.00 -1.39
CA TYR A 78 8.69 4.35 -0.40
C TYR A 78 8.61 2.82 -0.54
N PHE A 79 7.41 2.28 -0.74
CA PHE A 79 7.20 0.83 -0.90
C PHE A 79 7.83 0.27 -2.19
N THR A 80 7.81 1.01 -3.30
CA THR A 80 8.43 0.57 -4.56
C THR A 80 9.95 0.77 -4.56
N GLU A 81 10.42 1.98 -4.24
CA GLU A 81 11.83 2.36 -4.41
C GLU A 81 12.72 1.93 -3.25
N VAL A 82 12.20 1.96 -2.01
CA VAL A 82 12.99 1.65 -0.81
C VAL A 82 12.74 0.21 -0.34
N CYS A 83 11.47 -0.23 -0.30
CA CYS A 83 11.14 -1.60 0.09
C CYS A 83 11.30 -2.62 -1.05
N GLY A 84 11.42 -2.16 -2.31
CA GLY A 84 11.79 -3.00 -3.45
C GLY A 84 10.64 -3.76 -4.11
N TYR A 85 9.39 -3.30 -3.93
CA TYR A 85 8.27 -3.85 -4.68
C TYR A 85 8.32 -3.44 -6.16
N ARG A 86 8.23 -4.42 -7.05
CA ARG A 86 8.28 -4.29 -8.52
C ARG A 86 7.07 -4.94 -9.21
N GLY A 87 6.09 -5.39 -8.43
CA GLY A 87 4.86 -5.95 -8.98
C GLY A 87 3.93 -4.87 -9.55
N PRO A 88 2.80 -5.28 -10.13
CA PRO A 88 1.89 -4.36 -10.81
C PRO A 88 1.14 -3.46 -9.83
N VAL A 89 1.08 -2.17 -10.17
CA VAL A 89 0.29 -1.15 -9.46
C VAL A 89 -0.78 -0.64 -10.42
N TYR A 90 -2.03 -0.71 -10.00
CA TYR A 90 -3.20 -0.23 -10.75
C TYR A 90 -3.79 0.98 -10.07
N MET A 91 -4.11 1.99 -10.87
CA MET A 91 -4.82 3.19 -10.44
C MET A 91 -5.52 3.80 -11.66
N THR A 92 -6.45 4.74 -11.45
CA THR A 92 -7.08 5.42 -12.59
C THR A 92 -6.09 6.40 -13.24
N VAL A 93 -6.34 6.77 -14.50
CA VAL A 93 -5.47 7.71 -15.24
C VAL A 93 -5.35 9.07 -14.51
N GLY A 94 -6.43 9.51 -13.85
CA GLY A 94 -6.42 10.75 -13.06
C GLY A 94 -5.44 10.67 -11.89
N ASP A 95 -5.45 9.55 -11.17
CA ASP A 95 -4.55 9.32 -10.03
C ASP A 95 -3.09 9.12 -10.48
N SER A 96 -2.87 8.42 -11.61
CA SER A 96 -1.52 8.24 -12.20
C SER A 96 -0.89 9.58 -12.55
N CYS A 97 -1.67 10.50 -13.13
CA CYS A 97 -1.16 11.81 -13.48
C CYS A 97 -0.66 12.53 -12.22
N PHE A 98 -1.42 12.51 -11.12
CA PHE A 98 -1.04 13.15 -9.86
C PHE A 98 0.21 12.52 -9.23
N CYS A 99 0.32 11.19 -9.23
CA CYS A 99 1.45 10.49 -8.61
C CYS A 99 2.76 10.60 -9.40
N LEU A 100 2.68 10.87 -10.71
CA LEU A 100 3.85 11.09 -11.58
C LEU A 100 4.29 12.56 -11.63
N LEU A 101 3.53 13.48 -11.01
CA LEU A 101 4.01 14.84 -10.82
C LEU A 101 5.10 14.83 -9.73
N PRO A 102 6.24 15.48 -9.97
CA PRO A 102 7.28 15.60 -8.96
C PRO A 102 6.71 16.36 -7.75
N VAL A 103 6.52 15.66 -6.64
CA VAL A 103 6.41 16.24 -5.29
C VAL A 103 7.78 16.60 -4.78
#